data_AF-A0A6N2NFZ8-F1
#
_entry.id   AF-A0A6N2NFZ8-F1
#
_cell.length_a   1.000
_cell.length_b   1.000
_cell.length_c   1.000
_cell.angle_alpha   90.00
_cell.angle_beta   90.00
_cell.angle_gamma   90.00
#
_symmetry.space_group_name_H-M   'P 1'
#
loop_
_entity.id
_entity.type
_entity.pdbx_description
1 polymer ?
#
loop_
_entity_poly.entity_id
_entity_poly.type
_entity_poly.pdbx_seq_one_letter_code
_entity_poly.pdbx_strand_id
1 'polypeptide(L)'
;MFCSDLIYDFLIMLSKHLREIDVSTILTVLNCCGMKIRSDDPTAMKNFIQSVHNRVNELKAASVEGQANINGKRMEFMLETIFDIKNNKKRPKEETAPHGRIKKWLQKS
;
A
#
# COMPACT_ATOMS: atom_id res chain seq x y z
N MET A 1 7.94 7.51 15.34
CA MET A 1 7.85 6.16 15.91
C MET A 1 6.38 5.74 16.14
N PHE A 2 5.61 6.27 17.09
CA PHE A 2 4.24 5.76 17.38
C PHE A 2 3.20 5.72 16.24
N CYS A 3 3.35 6.51 15.17
CA CYS A 3 2.37 6.51 14.08
C CYS A 3 2.53 5.33 13.11
N SER A 4 3.73 4.78 12.93
CA SER A 4 3.95 3.68 11.97
C SER A 4 3.39 2.38 12.51
N ASP A 5 3.55 2.11 13.80
CA ASP A 5 3.01 0.92 14.48
C ASP A 5 1.48 0.81 14.29
N LEU A 6 0.74 1.90 14.54
CA LEU A 6 -0.71 1.92 14.34
C LEU A 6 -1.10 1.69 12.87
N ILE A 7 -0.34 2.25 11.93
CA ILE A 7 -0.56 2.03 10.50
C ILE A 7 -0.33 0.54 10.17
N TYR A 8 0.71 -0.08 10.70
CA TYR A 8 0.97 -1.51 10.48
C TYR A 8 -0.10 -2.39 11.12
N ASP A 9 -0.55 -2.09 12.34
CA ASP A 9 -1.65 -2.81 12.99
C ASP A 9 -2.93 -2.74 12.16
N PHE A 10 -3.25 -1.56 11.62
CA PHE A 10 -4.38 -1.38 10.72
C PHE A 10 -4.21 -2.15 9.41
N LEU A 11 -3.03 -2.10 8.78
CA LEU A 11 -2.73 -2.85 7.56
C LEU A 11 -2.80 -4.37 7.78
N ILE A 12 -2.32 -4.86 8.92
CA ILE A 12 -2.39 -6.28 9.32
C ILE A 12 -3.85 -6.70 9.62
N MET A 13 -4.66 -5.80 10.17
CA MET A 13 -6.10 -6.07 10.34
C MET A 13 -6.78 -6.23 8.97
N LEU A 14 -6.52 -5.32 8.03
CA LEU A 14 -7.06 -5.40 6.67
C LEU A 14 -6.58 -6.64 5.91
N SER A 15 -5.32 -7.05 6.10
CA SER A 15 -4.75 -8.24 5.45
C SER A 15 -5.36 -9.56 5.93
N LYS A 16 -6.11 -9.58 7.04
CA LYS A 16 -6.86 -10.78 7.47
C LYS A 16 -8.16 -10.97 6.70
N HIS A 17 -8.81 -9.88 6.29
CA HIS A 17 -10.08 -9.94 5.58
C HIS A 17 -9.91 -9.96 4.06
N LEU A 18 -9.00 -9.14 3.51
CA LEU A 18 -8.71 -9.02 2.07
C LEU A 18 -9.96 -8.99 1.15
N ARG A 19 -11.01 -8.31 1.58
CA ARG A 19 -12.15 -7.96 0.71
C ARG A 19 -11.74 -6.84 -0.24
N GLU A 20 -12.54 -6.58 -1.26
CA GLU A 20 -12.27 -5.53 -2.26
C GLU A 20 -11.98 -4.15 -1.61
N ILE A 21 -12.77 -3.78 -0.60
CA ILE A 21 -12.59 -2.54 0.17
C ILE A 21 -11.28 -2.54 0.96
N ASP A 22 -10.89 -3.69 1.52
CA ASP A 22 -9.67 -3.82 2.30
C ASP A 22 -8.45 -3.66 1.39
N VAL A 23 -8.46 -4.28 0.20
CA VAL A 23 -7.42 -4.14 -0.83
C VAL A 23 -7.29 -2.69 -1.30
N SER A 24 -8.40 -2.03 -1.59
CA SER A 24 -8.40 -0.62 -2.00
C SER A 24 -7.86 0.30 -0.91
N THR A 25 -8.22 0.03 0.35
CA THR A 25 -7.76 0.79 1.52
C THR A 25 -6.26 0.60 1.73
N ILE A 26 -5.77 -0.65 1.71
CA ILE A 26 -4.34 -0.97 1.79
C ILE A 26 -3.57 -0.22 0.71
N LEU A 27 -4.02 -0.31 -0.54
CA LEU A 27 -3.36 0.35 -1.67
C LEU A 27 -3.29 1.88 -1.49
N THR A 28 -4.38 2.48 -1.01
CA THR A 28 -4.46 3.93 -0.74
C THR A 28 -3.45 4.35 0.33
N VAL A 29 -3.37 3.60 1.44
CA VAL A 29 -2.40 3.83 2.52
C VAL A 29 -0.97 3.69 2.00
N LEU A 30 -0.67 2.61 1.26
CA LEU A 30 0.65 2.35 0.70
C LEU A 30 1.09 3.43 -0.29
N ASN A 31 0.18 3.95 -1.11
CA ASN A 31 0.48 5.07 -2.02
C ASN A 31 0.73 6.39 -1.27
N CYS A 32 0.06 6.63 -0.15
CA CYS A 32 0.22 7.85 0.64
C CYS A 32 1.52 7.86 1.46
N CYS A 33 1.79 6.77 2.18
CA CYS A 33 2.85 6.71 3.18
C CYS A 33 3.69 5.43 3.19
N GLY A 34 3.47 4.48 2.27
CA GLY A 34 4.14 3.17 2.26
C GLY A 34 5.67 3.24 2.31
N MET A 35 6.27 4.16 1.57
CA MET A 35 7.73 4.39 1.59
C MET A 35 8.21 4.95 2.94
N LYS A 36 7.43 5.83 3.58
CA LYS A 36 7.79 6.43 4.86
C LYS A 36 7.74 5.40 5.98
N ILE A 37 6.65 4.62 6.06
CA ILE A 37 6.50 3.60 7.10
C ILE A 37 7.50 2.46 6.93
N ARG A 38 7.91 2.13 5.69
CA ARG A 38 8.99 1.18 5.44
C ARG A 38 10.34 1.69 5.97
N SER A 39 10.64 2.96 5.74
CA SER A 39 11.89 3.56 6.23
C SER A 39 11.93 3.64 7.75
N ASP A 40 10.77 3.85 8.39
CA ASP A 40 10.64 3.90 9.86
C ASP A 40 10.78 2.51 10.49
N ASP A 41 10.10 1.49 9.93
CA ASP A 41 10.24 0.10 10.37
C ASP A 41 10.21 -0.90 9.19
N PRO A 42 11.38 -1.37 8.72
CA PRO A 42 11.46 -2.37 7.66
C PRO A 42 11.04 -3.78 8.13
N THR A 43 11.12 -4.07 9.42
CA THR A 43 10.73 -5.35 10.00
C THR A 43 9.21 -5.49 10.03
N ALA A 44 8.49 -4.45 10.49
CA ALA A 44 7.04 -4.42 10.43
C ALA A 44 6.52 -4.49 8.99
N MET A 45 7.17 -3.83 8.03
CA MET A 45 6.87 -3.99 6.60
C MET A 45 6.98 -5.45 6.16
N LYS A 46 8.07 -6.15 6.52
CA LYS A 46 8.25 -7.56 6.19
C LYS A 46 7.14 -8.44 6.79
N ASN A 47 6.75 -8.18 8.05
CA ASN A 47 5.68 -8.92 8.73
C ASN A 47 4.32 -8.71 8.06
N PHE A 48 4.00 -7.47 7.70
CA PHE A 48 2.79 -7.15 6.93
C PHE A 48 2.77 -7.90 5.59
N ILE A 49 3.88 -7.88 4.84
CA ILE A 49 4.02 -8.60 3.56
C ILE A 49 3.77 -10.10 3.75
N GLN A 50 4.33 -10.70 4.79
CA GLN A 50 4.12 -12.10 5.09
C GLN A 50 2.66 -12.41 5.40
N SER A 51 1.98 -11.54 6.17
CA SER A 51 0.56 -11.68 6.48
C SER A 51 -0.30 -11.66 5.21
N VAL A 52 -0.04 -10.73 4.29
CA VAL A 52 -0.75 -10.66 2.99
C VAL A 52 -0.51 -11.93 2.17
N HIS A 53 0.73 -12.41 2.05
CA HIS A 53 1.04 -13.62 1.29
C HIS A 53 0.36 -14.86 1.86
N ASN A 54 0.40 -15.05 3.18
CA ASN A 54 -0.24 -16.17 3.85
C ASN A 54 -1.74 -16.15 3.56
N ARG A 55 -2.39 -14.99 3.70
CA ARG A 55 -3.82 -14.87 3.45
C ARG A 55 -4.19 -15.13 1.99
N VAL A 56 -3.43 -14.59 1.04
CA VAL A 56 -3.65 -14.86 -0.39
C VAL A 56 -3.50 -16.35 -0.68
N ASN A 57 -2.53 -17.03 -0.07
CA ASN A 57 -2.35 -18.47 -0.25
C ASN A 57 -3.52 -19.28 0.33
N GLU A 58 -4.01 -18.92 1.52
CA GLU A 58 -5.20 -19.53 2.12
C GLU A 58 -6.44 -19.35 1.24
N LEU A 59 -6.66 -18.15 0.70
CA LEU A 59 -7.78 -17.85 -0.18
C LEU A 59 -7.70 -18.65 -1.49
N LYS A 60 -6.49 -18.84 -2.04
CA LYS A 60 -6.26 -19.68 -3.21
C LYS A 60 -6.54 -21.14 -2.93
N ALA A 61 -6.11 -21.65 -1.78
CA ALA A 61 -6.36 -23.04 -1.37
C ALA A 61 -7.86 -23.30 -1.09
N ALA A 62 -8.60 -22.30 -0.61
CA ALA A 62 -10.03 -22.39 -0.35
C ALA A 62 -10.90 -22.20 -1.60
N SER A 63 -10.37 -21.58 -2.66
CA SER A 63 -11.10 -21.38 -3.91
C SER A 63 -11.00 -22.63 -4.78
N VAL A 64 -12.11 -23.35 -4.94
CA VAL A 64 -12.25 -24.38 -5.99
C VAL A 64 -12.08 -23.70 -7.35
N GLU A 65 -11.32 -24.31 -8.25
CA GLU A 65 -10.98 -23.81 -9.59
C GLU A 65 -12.19 -23.19 -10.30
N GLY A 66 -12.12 -21.89 -10.63
CA GLY A 66 -13.07 -21.28 -11.57
C GLY A 66 -13.62 -19.90 -11.20
N GLN A 67 -13.57 -19.46 -9.94
CA GLN A 67 -13.93 -18.08 -9.59
C GLN A 67 -12.73 -17.15 -9.76
N ALA A 68 -12.44 -16.79 -11.01
CA ALA A 68 -11.62 -15.64 -11.37
C ALA A 68 -12.35 -14.36 -10.94
N ASN A 69 -12.44 -14.14 -9.64
CA ASN A 69 -13.20 -13.05 -9.07
C ASN A 69 -12.34 -11.78 -9.17
N ILE A 70 -12.94 -10.75 -9.75
CA ILE A 70 -12.63 -9.31 -9.91
C ILE A 70 -11.57 -8.71 -8.95
N ASN A 71 -11.34 -9.32 -7.79
CA ASN A 71 -10.19 -9.11 -6.90
C ASN A 71 -8.82 -9.33 -7.54
N GLY A 72 -8.68 -10.17 -8.59
CA GLY A 72 -7.38 -10.52 -9.19
C GLY A 72 -6.52 -9.31 -9.55
N LYS A 73 -7.01 -8.42 -10.44
CA LYS A 73 -6.21 -7.29 -10.95
C LYS A 73 -5.84 -6.25 -9.89
N ARG A 74 -6.75 -5.92 -8.96
CA ARG A 74 -6.47 -4.96 -7.88
C ARG A 74 -5.57 -5.56 -6.81
N MET A 75 -5.76 -6.83 -6.49
CA MET A 75 -4.86 -7.58 -5.61
C MET A 75 -3.46 -7.66 -6.22
N GLU A 76 -3.35 -8.01 -7.50
CA GLU A 76 -2.08 -8.02 -8.23
C GLU A 76 -1.38 -6.67 -8.17
N PHE A 77 -2.10 -5.58 -8.45
CA PHE A 77 -1.55 -4.23 -8.36
C PHE A 77 -1.13 -3.84 -6.92
N MET A 78 -1.87 -4.29 -5.91
CA MET A 78 -1.48 -4.11 -4.50
C MET A 78 -0.21 -4.89 -4.18
N LEU A 79 -0.08 -6.13 -4.65
CA LEU A 79 1.12 -6.95 -4.46
C LEU A 79 2.33 -6.36 -5.18
N GLU A 80 2.15 -5.83 -6.39
CA GLU A 80 3.18 -5.10 -7.14
C GLU A 80 3.61 -3.84 -6.38
N THR A 81 2.63 -3.07 -5.88
CA THR A 81 2.88 -1.89 -5.03
C THR A 81 3.72 -2.25 -3.81
N ILE A 82 3.40 -3.34 -3.14
CA ILE A 82 4.14 -3.87 -2.00
C ILE A 82 5.58 -4.24 -2.41
N PHE A 83 5.74 -4.92 -3.55
CA PHE A 83 7.04 -5.33 -4.08
C PHE A 83 7.93 -4.12 -4.39
N ASP A 84 7.37 -3.08 -5.01
CA ASP A 84 8.09 -1.85 -5.29
C ASP A 84 8.54 -1.14 -4.02
N ILE A 85 7.66 -1.05 -3.02
CA ILE A 85 7.99 -0.46 -1.70
C ILE A 85 9.11 -1.27 -1.05
N LYS A 86 8.97 -2.60 -0.97
CA LYS A 86 9.99 -3.49 -0.41
C LYS A 86 11.36 -3.28 -1.05
N ASN A 87 11.41 -3.08 -2.37
CA ASN A 87 12.64 -2.88 -3.15
C ASN A 87 13.12 -1.42 -3.18
N ASN A 88 12.54 -0.52 -2.40
CA ASN A 88 12.87 0.91 -2.41
C ASN A 88 12.72 1.59 -3.78
N LYS A 89 11.88 1.05 -4.66
CA LYS A 89 11.57 1.73 -5.92
C LYS A 89 10.75 2.97 -5.58
N LYS A 90 11.42 4.12 -5.55
CA LYS A 90 10.75 5.41 -5.46
C LYS A 90 9.87 5.53 -6.70
N ARG A 91 8.55 5.44 -6.53
CA ARG A 91 7.67 5.96 -7.57
C ARG A 91 8.00 7.44 -7.72
N PRO A 92 8.18 7.95 -8.95
CA PRO A 92 8.18 9.39 -9.15
C PRO A 92 6.84 9.86 -8.61
N LYS A 93 6.91 10.56 -7.48
CA LYS A 93 5.77 11.30 -6.99
C LYS A 93 5.44 12.25 -8.15
N GLU A 94 4.24 12.17 -8.72
CA GLU A 94 3.71 13.35 -9.41
C GLU A 94 4.00 14.51 -8.47
N GLU A 95 4.87 15.40 -8.95
CA GLU A 95 5.28 16.56 -8.22
C GLU A 95 4.00 17.19 -7.69
N THR A 96 3.84 17.19 -6.37
CA THR A 96 2.92 18.13 -5.72
C THR A 96 3.20 19.46 -6.39
N ALA A 97 2.25 19.92 -7.20
CA ALA A 97 2.42 20.97 -8.18
C ALA A 97 3.31 22.07 -7.60
N PRO A 98 4.32 22.58 -8.34
CA PRO A 98 5.31 23.45 -7.78
C PRO A 98 4.62 24.69 -7.19
N HIS A 99 4.52 24.71 -5.86
CA HIS A 99 4.06 25.84 -5.04
C HIS A 99 4.84 27.14 -5.35
N GLY A 100 5.91 27.06 -6.15
CA GLY A 100 6.63 28.21 -6.71
C GLY A 100 5.82 29.07 -7.69
N ARG A 101 4.83 28.53 -8.40
CA ARG A 101 4.02 29.35 -9.35
C ARG A 101 3.07 30.32 -8.63
N ILE A 102 2.51 29.89 -7.50
CA ILE A 102 1.57 30.71 -6.70
C ILE A 102 2.32 31.86 -6.02
N LYS A 103 3.54 31.64 -5.51
CA LYS A 103 4.37 32.69 -4.93
C LYS A 103 4.70 33.82 -5.92
N LYS A 104 4.96 33.48 -7.20
CA LYS A 104 5.23 34.47 -8.25
C LYS A 104 4.01 35.34 -8.61
N TRP A 105 2.81 34.81 -8.44
CA TRP A 105 1.57 35.55 -8.72
C TRP A 105 1.25 36.57 -7.62
N LEU A 106 1.46 36.19 -6.35
CA LEU A 106 1.21 37.04 -5.19
C LEU A 106 2.18 38.22 -5.05
N GLN A 107 3.41 38.10 -5.56
CA GLN A 107 4.39 39.20 -5.53
C GLN A 107 4.16 40.27 -6.60
N LYS A 108 3.20 40.07 -7.51
CA LYS A 108 2.93 40.97 -8.63
C LYS A 108 1.59 41.72 -8.49
N SER A 109 0.93 41.62 -7.33
CA SER A 109 -0.30 42.33 -6.97
C SER A 109 -0.01 43.49 -6.04
#